data_AF-A0A8C5TIW0-F1
#
_entry.id   AF-A0A8C5TIW0-F1
#
_cell.length_a   1.000
_cell.length_b   1.000
_cell.length_c   1.000
_cell.angle_alpha   90.00
_cell.angle_beta   90.00
_cell.angle_gamma   90.00
#
_symmetry.space_group_name_H-M   'P 1'
#
loop_
_entity.id
_entity.type
_entity.pdbx_description
1 polymer ?
#
loop_
_entity_poly.entity_id
_entity_poly.type
_entity_poly.pdbx_seq_one_letter_code
_entity_poly.pdbx_strand_id
1 'polypeptide(L)'
;MERYTLYLVELEEYEVCKPRSKEQIRWECNKPSALHGPEKFSEKFQRFTPFTLGKEFREGHSYYYISKPIHHHGEACLKLKVTVTGKGSEYRHPLGAPLRPPLSRSRADDAAAHVLRSVGQNSAMRSSSRPFTFLSLLLPLLLPQGL
;
A
#
# COMPACT_ATOMS: atom_id res chain seq x y z
N MET A 1 -28.94 10.78 0.23
CA MET A 1 -27.75 9.98 -0.14
C MET A 1 -26.65 10.26 0.85
N GLU A 2 -25.95 9.23 1.30
CA GLU A 2 -24.93 9.36 2.33
C GLU A 2 -23.65 10.01 1.79
N ARG A 3 -23.01 10.84 2.62
CA ARG A 3 -21.75 11.54 2.31
C ARG A 3 -20.93 11.60 3.59
N TYR A 4 -19.65 11.27 3.51
CA TYR A 4 -18.78 11.13 4.68
C TYR A 4 -17.42 11.77 4.47
N THR A 5 -16.84 12.30 5.54
CA THR A 5 -15.42 12.63 5.61
C THR A 5 -14.68 11.51 6.33
N LEU A 6 -13.61 11.01 5.73
CA LEU A 6 -12.72 9.99 6.28
C LEU A 6 -11.53 10.67 6.96
N TYR A 7 -11.23 10.28 8.18
CA TYR A 7 -10.13 10.80 8.97
C TYR A 7 -9.15 9.68 9.32
N LEU A 8 -7.87 10.01 9.40
CA LEU A 8 -6.83 9.20 10.04
C LEU A 8 -6.51 9.84 11.40
N VAL A 9 -6.84 9.15 12.48
CA VAL A 9 -6.82 9.66 13.85
C VAL A 9 -5.94 8.83 14.78
N GLU A 10 -5.66 9.36 15.96
CA GLU A 10 -5.01 8.62 17.05
C GLU A 10 -6.04 7.77 17.82
N LEU A 11 -5.56 6.91 18.72
CA LEU A 11 -6.39 5.94 19.43
C LEU A 11 -7.48 6.62 20.27
N GLU A 12 -7.15 7.70 20.99
CA GLU A 12 -8.08 8.38 21.88
C GLU A 12 -9.29 8.94 21.11
N GLU A 13 -9.02 9.50 19.93
CA GLU A 13 -10.01 10.09 19.02
C GLU A 13 -10.85 9.01 18.31
N TYR A 14 -10.22 7.88 18.01
CA TYR A 14 -10.90 6.69 17.51
C TYR A 14 -11.92 6.17 18.50
N GLU A 15 -11.61 6.09 19.80
CA GLU A 15 -12.54 5.61 20.82
C GLU A 15 -13.78 6.50 20.93
N VAL A 16 -13.60 7.83 20.95
CA VAL A 16 -14.70 8.80 21.13
C VAL A 16 -15.34 9.30 19.82
N CYS A 17 -14.97 8.76 18.66
CA CYS A 17 -15.52 9.18 17.36
C CYS A 17 -15.37 10.69 17.06
N LYS A 18 -14.27 11.31 17.50
CA LYS A 18 -14.07 12.76 17.39
C LYS A 18 -12.69 13.09 16.84
N PRO A 19 -12.56 13.53 15.56
CA PRO A 19 -11.30 14.02 15.04
C PRO A 19 -10.91 15.31 15.76
N ARG A 20 -9.61 15.51 15.95
CA ARG A 20 -9.04 16.67 16.62
C ARG A 20 -8.96 17.88 15.71
N SER A 21 -8.66 17.68 14.43
CA SER A 21 -8.44 18.78 13.49
C SER A 21 -8.69 18.41 12.02
N LYS A 22 -8.67 19.42 11.15
CA LYS A 22 -8.90 19.22 9.70
C LYS A 22 -7.71 18.59 8.99
N GLU A 23 -6.51 18.70 9.56
CA GLU A 23 -5.29 18.08 9.03
C GLU A 23 -5.34 16.55 9.09
N GLN A 24 -6.24 15.98 9.91
CA GLN A 24 -6.50 14.54 9.97
C GLN A 24 -7.41 14.04 8.83
N ILE A 25 -7.97 14.92 7.99
CA ILE A 25 -8.81 14.52 6.85
C ILE A 25 -7.95 13.77 5.84
N ARG A 26 -8.38 12.56 5.51
CA ARG A 26 -7.71 11.70 4.53
C ARG A 26 -8.44 11.67 3.19
N TRP A 27 -9.77 11.75 3.22
CA TRP A 27 -10.62 11.77 2.02
C TRP A 27 -12.00 12.34 2.32
N GLU A 28 -12.67 12.89 1.30
CA GLU A 28 -14.08 13.27 1.36
C GLU A 28 -14.86 12.47 0.32
N CYS A 29 -15.76 11.60 0.78
CA CYS A 29 -16.72 10.89 -0.07
C CYS A 29 -17.96 11.77 -0.21
N ASN A 30 -17.96 12.62 -1.24
CA ASN A 30 -18.95 13.68 -1.42
C ASN A 30 -19.67 13.65 -2.78
N LYS A 31 -19.42 12.67 -3.65
CA LYS A 31 -20.09 12.49 -4.96
C LYS A 31 -20.87 11.16 -5.00
N PRO A 32 -22.04 11.08 -4.36
CA PRO A 32 -22.81 9.83 -4.27
C PRO A 32 -23.36 9.33 -5.62
N SER A 33 -23.46 10.20 -6.62
CA SER A 33 -23.94 9.90 -7.97
C SER A 33 -22.87 10.16 -9.03
N ALA A 34 -21.63 9.80 -8.75
CA ALA A 34 -20.51 9.97 -9.66
C ALA A 34 -20.70 9.15 -10.96
N LEU A 35 -20.42 9.77 -12.11
CA LEU A 35 -20.65 9.20 -13.44
C LEU A 35 -19.84 7.92 -13.72
N HIS A 36 -18.67 7.78 -13.09
CA HIS A 36 -17.73 6.68 -13.33
C HIS A 36 -17.75 5.61 -12.23
N GLY A 37 -18.88 5.49 -11.52
CA GLY A 37 -19.05 4.58 -10.39
C GLY A 37 -18.61 5.20 -9.05
N PRO A 38 -18.61 4.41 -7.96
CA PRO A 38 -18.30 4.90 -6.62
C PRO A 38 -16.92 5.54 -6.52
N GLU A 39 -16.79 6.59 -5.71
CA GLU A 39 -15.50 7.21 -5.42
C GLU A 39 -14.55 6.21 -4.76
N LYS A 40 -13.28 6.20 -5.18
CA LYS A 40 -12.26 5.27 -4.69
C LYS A 40 -11.11 6.05 -4.07
N PHE A 41 -10.90 5.82 -2.79
CA PHE A 41 -9.71 6.23 -2.06
C PHE A 41 -8.74 5.05 -1.96
N SER A 42 -7.47 5.28 -2.30
CA SER A 42 -6.41 4.28 -2.23
C SER A 42 -5.34 4.72 -1.23
N GLU A 43 -5.02 3.85 -0.29
CA GLU A 43 -3.96 4.06 0.69
C GLU A 43 -2.84 3.05 0.48
N LYS A 44 -1.59 3.52 0.54
CA LYS A 44 -0.41 2.65 0.42
C LYS A 44 0.32 2.57 1.76
N PHE A 45 0.35 1.37 2.32
CA PHE A 45 1.12 1.06 3.53
C PHE A 45 2.61 0.95 3.19
N GLN A 46 3.30 2.07 3.25
CA GLN A 46 4.74 2.16 2.98
C GLN A 46 5.48 2.81 4.13
N ARG A 47 6.71 2.34 4.37
CA ARG A 47 7.55 2.84 5.47
C ARG A 47 8.04 4.27 5.26
N PHE A 48 8.28 4.65 4.01
CA PHE A 48 8.77 5.97 3.65
C PHE A 48 7.92 6.52 2.52
N THR A 49 7.52 7.78 2.65
CA THR A 49 6.77 8.49 1.62
C THR A 49 7.56 9.70 1.13
N PRO A 50 7.67 9.92 -0.20
CA PRO A 50 8.30 11.13 -0.72
C PRO A 50 7.40 12.37 -0.58
N PHE A 51 6.12 12.19 -0.25
CA PHE A 51 5.17 13.27 -0.08
C PHE A 51 5.16 13.78 1.35
N THR A 52 5.28 15.10 1.53
CA THR A 52 5.25 15.77 2.85
C THR A 52 3.94 15.55 3.60
N LEU A 53 2.82 15.45 2.87
CA LEU A 53 1.49 15.15 3.42
C LEU A 53 1.16 13.65 3.43
N GLY A 54 2.09 12.80 2.99
CA GLY A 54 1.88 11.35 2.99
C GLY A 54 2.01 10.77 4.40
N LYS A 55 1.35 9.62 4.63
CA LYS A 55 1.51 8.88 5.89
C LYS A 55 2.57 7.79 5.74
N GLU A 56 3.47 7.72 6.72
CA GLU A 56 4.41 6.61 6.88
C GLU A 56 3.84 5.55 7.82
N PHE A 57 3.94 4.29 7.40
CA PHE A 57 3.40 3.14 8.09
C PHE A 57 4.52 2.23 8.59
N ARG A 58 4.44 1.85 9.87
CA ARG A 58 5.44 1.03 10.55
C ARG A 58 4.85 -0.33 10.85
N GLU A 59 5.67 -1.35 10.65
CA GLU A 59 5.33 -2.72 11.05
C GLU A 59 5.08 -2.78 12.57
N GLY A 60 4.14 -3.63 12.98
CA GLY A 60 3.70 -3.79 14.37
C GLY A 60 2.78 -2.68 14.88
N HIS A 61 2.53 -1.63 14.11
CA HIS A 61 1.68 -0.50 14.54
C HIS A 61 0.25 -0.64 14.04
N SER A 62 -0.68 -0.09 14.83
CA SER A 62 -2.08 0.05 14.46
C SER A 62 -2.40 1.50 14.10
N TYR A 63 -3.21 1.67 13.06
CA TYR A 63 -3.64 2.95 12.51
C TYR A 63 -5.16 2.98 12.50
N TYR A 64 -5.73 4.12 12.86
CA TYR A 64 -7.14 4.22 13.17
C TYR A 64 -7.83 5.20 12.23
N TYR A 65 -8.85 4.70 11.54
CA TYR A 65 -9.67 5.49 10.65
C TYR A 65 -11.08 5.61 11.23
N ILE A 66 -11.65 6.80 11.12
CA ILE A 66 -13.06 7.05 11.42
C ILE A 66 -13.71 7.78 10.24
N SER A 67 -14.99 7.58 10.01
CA SER A 67 -15.77 8.40 9.08
C SER A 67 -16.98 9.04 9.76
N LYS A 68 -17.21 10.32 9.48
CA LYS A 68 -18.36 11.08 10.00
C LYS A 68 -19.21 11.61 8.85
N PRO A 69 -20.55 11.62 8.98
CA PRO A 69 -21.42 12.20 7.97
C PRO A 69 -21.13 13.69 7.76
N ILE A 70 -21.20 14.17 6.52
CA ILE A 70 -20.95 15.59 6.20
C ILE A 70 -22.13 16.49 6.61
N HIS A 71 -23.36 15.99 6.46
CA HIS A 71 -24.59 16.78 6.65
C HIS A 71 -25.47 16.29 7.81
N HIS A 72 -25.02 15.27 8.55
CA HIS A 72 -25.75 14.73 9.70
C HIS A 72 -24.92 14.91 10.97
N HIS A 73 -25.48 15.62 11.94
CA HIS A 73 -24.87 15.83 13.24
C HIS A 73 -25.28 14.68 14.17
N GLY A 74 -24.42 13.67 14.26
CA GLY A 74 -24.57 12.53 15.17
C GLY A 74 -23.26 12.18 15.87
N GLU A 75 -23.37 11.56 17.05
CA GLU A 75 -22.24 11.07 17.84
C GLU A 75 -21.60 9.82 17.22
N ALA A 76 -22.40 9.00 16.53
CA ALA A 76 -21.94 7.77 15.91
C ALA A 76 -21.00 8.01 14.71
N CYS A 77 -19.96 7.20 14.59
CA CYS A 77 -19.04 7.18 13.45
C CYS A 77 -18.78 5.74 13.00
N LEU A 78 -18.46 5.56 11.72
CA LEU A 78 -17.92 4.27 11.25
C LEU A 78 -16.43 4.24 11.57
N LYS A 79 -15.92 3.06 11.89
CA LYS A 79 -14.56 2.88 12.41
C LYS A 79 -13.83 1.76 11.65
N LEU A 80 -12.55 1.94 11.39
CA LEU A 80 -11.66 0.93 10.83
C LEU A 80 -10.30 0.98 11.54
N LYS A 81 -9.86 -0.15 12.08
CA LYS A 81 -8.51 -0.34 12.62
C LYS A 81 -7.69 -1.13 11.62
N VAL A 82 -6.52 -0.62 11.25
CA VAL A 82 -5.57 -1.31 10.37
C VAL A 82 -4.30 -1.59 11.14
N THR A 83 -3.91 -2.88 11.23
CA THR A 83 -2.64 -3.28 11.84
C THR A 83 -1.67 -3.70 10.74
N VAL A 84 -0.51 -3.06 10.69
CA VAL A 84 0.53 -3.34 9.69
C VAL A 84 1.41 -4.46 10.20
N THR A 85 1.26 -5.66 9.65
CA THR A 85 2.06 -6.83 10.02
C THR A 85 3.40 -6.82 9.28
N GLY A 86 4.47 -7.20 9.96
CA GLY A 86 5.78 -7.41 9.33
C GLY A 86 5.90 -8.80 8.71
N LYS A 87 6.90 -9.00 7.86
CA LYS A 87 7.13 -10.29 7.16
C LYS A 87 7.43 -11.48 8.09
N GLY A 88 7.76 -11.23 9.36
CA GLY A 88 8.06 -12.27 10.36
C GLY A 88 7.04 -12.38 11.50
N SER A 89 5.98 -11.56 11.52
CA SER A 89 4.94 -11.65 12.55
C SER A 89 3.83 -12.56 12.04
N GLU A 90 3.96 -13.86 12.31
CA GLU A 90 2.81 -14.76 12.30
C GLU A 90 1.78 -14.18 13.27
N TYR A 91 0.60 -13.79 12.77
CA TYR A 91 -0.47 -13.24 13.58
C TYR A 91 -0.89 -14.35 14.55
N ARG A 92 -0.35 -14.32 15.78
CA ARG A 92 -0.87 -15.14 16.87
C ARG A 92 -2.28 -14.63 17.17
N HIS A 93 -3.24 -15.15 16.42
CA HIS A 93 -4.65 -15.04 16.76
C HIS A 93 -4.80 -15.47 18.22
N PRO A 94 -5.63 -14.77 19.01
CA PRO A 94 -5.99 -15.24 20.33
C PRO A 94 -6.56 -16.67 20.22
N LEU A 95 -5.86 -17.61 20.86
CA LEU A 95 -6.18 -19.02 21.09
C LEU A 95 -7.59 -19.48 20.68
N GLY A 96 -7.69 -20.36 19.66
CA GLY A 96 -8.94 -21.10 19.45
C GLY A 96 -9.23 -21.79 18.11
N ALA A 97 -8.31 -21.92 17.14
CA ALA A 97 -8.60 -22.65 15.90
C ALA A 97 -7.42 -23.53 15.44
N PRO A 98 -7.64 -24.82 15.09
CA PRO A 98 -6.57 -25.69 14.61
C PRO A 98 -6.04 -25.27 13.24
N LEU A 99 -4.71 -25.27 13.11
CA LEU A 99 -3.96 -25.01 11.87
C LEU A 99 -4.40 -25.95 10.72
N ARG A 100 -4.67 -25.38 9.55
CA ARG A 100 -4.57 -26.08 8.26
C ARG A 100 -3.48 -25.40 7.41
N PRO A 101 -2.61 -26.15 6.72
CA PRO A 101 -1.60 -25.59 5.83
C PRO A 101 -2.27 -24.79 4.69
N PRO A 102 -1.61 -23.78 4.09
CA PRO A 102 -2.22 -22.92 3.09
C PRO A 102 -2.40 -23.69 1.78
N LEU A 103 -3.52 -24.39 1.67
CA LEU A 103 -4.13 -24.71 0.38
C LEU A 103 -4.60 -23.38 -0.21
N SER A 104 -3.82 -22.92 -1.19
CA SER A 104 -4.27 -22.19 -2.37
C SER A 104 -5.71 -21.65 -2.32
N ARG A 105 -5.80 -20.31 -2.27
CA ARG A 105 -6.84 -19.53 -2.95
C ARG A 105 -8.27 -19.72 -2.42
N SER A 106 -8.56 -19.07 -1.29
CA SER A 106 -9.93 -18.67 -0.99
C SER A 106 -10.32 -17.53 -1.92
N ARG A 107 -11.18 -17.88 -2.87
CA ARG A 107 -11.82 -17.03 -3.88
C ARG A 107 -12.81 -16.12 -3.14
N ALA A 108 -12.42 -14.86 -2.93
CA ALA A 108 -13.42 -13.80 -2.84
C ALA A 108 -13.99 -13.65 -4.25
N ASP A 109 -15.31 -13.75 -4.39
CA ASP A 109 -16.00 -13.48 -5.64
C ASP A 109 -15.82 -12.00 -5.99
N ASP A 110 -14.76 -11.72 -6.74
CA ASP A 110 -14.51 -10.44 -7.38
C ASP A 110 -14.50 -10.71 -8.89
N ALA A 111 -15.42 -10.05 -9.60
CA ALA A 111 -15.55 -10.16 -11.04
C ALA A 111 -14.22 -9.83 -11.71
N ALA A 112 -13.86 -10.62 -12.73
CA ALA A 112 -12.56 -10.65 -13.39
C ALA A 112 -12.04 -9.26 -13.81
N ALA A 113 -11.27 -8.61 -12.92
CA ALA A 113 -10.35 -7.56 -13.28
C ALA A 113 -8.93 -8.14 -13.24
N HIS A 114 -8.27 -8.20 -14.40
CA HIS A 114 -6.86 -8.55 -14.50
C HIS A 114 -6.02 -7.47 -13.81
N VAL A 115 -5.81 -7.60 -12.50
CA VAL A 115 -4.87 -6.77 -11.75
C VAL A 115 -3.45 -7.27 -12.02
N LEU A 116 -2.75 -6.59 -12.93
CA LEU A 116 -1.30 -6.73 -13.07
C LEU A 116 -0.64 -6.29 -11.77
N ARG A 117 -0.01 -7.24 -11.05
CA ARG A 117 0.85 -6.92 -9.92
C ARG A 117 2.14 -6.31 -10.43
N SER A 118 2.32 -5.01 -10.21
CA SER A 118 3.60 -4.36 -10.43
C SER A 118 4.59 -4.79 -9.35
N VAL A 119 5.63 -5.52 -9.75
CA VAL A 119 6.81 -5.80 -8.91
C VAL A 119 7.79 -4.66 -9.17
N GLY A 120 7.90 -3.73 -8.22
CA GLY A 120 8.94 -2.71 -8.27
C GLY A 120 10.31 -3.35 -8.06
N GLN A 121 11.11 -3.45 -9.13
CA GLN A 121 12.52 -3.77 -9.04
C GLN A 121 13.27 -2.50 -8.61
N ASN A 122 13.85 -2.53 -7.41
CA ASN A 122 14.75 -1.47 -6.95
C ASN A 122 16.08 -1.60 -7.72
N SER A 123 16.28 -0.79 -8.75
CA SER A 123 17.57 -0.66 -9.44
C SER A 123 18.54 0.18 -8.61
N ALA A 124 19.10 -0.41 -7.55
CA ALA A 124 20.33 0.13 -6.96
C ALA A 124 21.49 -0.25 -7.89
N MET A 125 22.08 0.73 -8.58
CA MET A 125 23.33 0.57 -9.34
C MET A 125 24.41 0.06 -8.38
N ARG A 126 24.67 -1.24 -8.38
CA ARG A 126 25.88 -1.79 -7.76
C ARG A 126 27.01 -1.57 -8.74
N SER A 127 27.85 -0.61 -8.42
CA SER A 127 29.19 -0.46 -8.97
C SER A 127 29.94 -1.78 -8.78
N SER A 128 30.26 -2.48 -9.86
CA SER A 128 31.25 -3.53 -9.87
C SER A 128 32.11 -3.40 -11.13
N SER A 129 33.28 -2.82 -10.93
CA SER A 129 34.39 -2.73 -11.87
C SER A 129 34.77 -4.10 -12.44
N ARG A 130 34.76 -4.25 -13.78
CA ARG A 130 35.54 -5.27 -14.49
C ARG A 130 36.09 -4.67 -15.80
N PRO A 131 37.42 -4.56 -15.96
CA PRO A 131 38.03 -4.05 -17.18
C PRO A 131 38.38 -5.23 -18.10
N PHE A 132 37.48 -5.66 -18.97
CA PHE A 132 37.83 -6.66 -20.00
C PHE A 132 36.98 -6.48 -21.26
N THR A 133 37.17 -5.34 -21.94
CA THR A 133 36.64 -5.11 -23.30
C THR A 133 37.62 -4.32 -24.15
N PHE A 134 38.90 -4.70 -24.15
CA PHE A 134 39.88 -4.12 -25.09
C PHE A 134 40.72 -5.16 -25.84
N LEU A 135 40.61 -6.46 -25.53
CA LEU A 135 41.39 -7.49 -26.23
C LEU A 135 40.72 -8.05 -27.50
N SER A 136 39.45 -7.76 -27.76
CA SER A 136 38.73 -8.29 -28.93
C SER A 136 38.83 -7.41 -30.20
N LEU A 137 39.44 -6.22 -30.10
CA LEU A 137 39.53 -5.29 -31.24
C LEU A 137 40.82 -5.41 -32.08
N LEU A 138 41.77 -6.25 -31.67
CA LEU A 138 43.07 -6.40 -32.35
C LEU A 138 43.23 -7.73 -33.10
N LEU A 139 42.21 -8.60 -33.11
CA LEU A 139 42.31 -9.92 -33.73
C LEU A 139 42.18 -10.00 -35.28
N PRO A 140 41.69 -8.99 -36.05
CA PRO A 140 41.60 -9.17 -37.50
C PRO A 140 42.87 -8.77 -38.29
N LEU A 141 43.97 -8.38 -37.62
CA LEU A 141 45.18 -7.87 -38.29
C LEU A 141 46.31 -8.90 -38.50
N LEU A 142 46.09 -10.19 -38.20
CA LEU A 142 47.15 -11.21 -38.17
C LEU A 142 46.96 -12.42 -39.08
N LEU A 143 46.09 -12.35 -40.09
CA LEU A 143 46.03 -13.38 -41.14
C LEU A 143 46.69 -12.87 -42.44
N PRO A 144 47.81 -13.48 -42.89
CA PRO A 144 48.51 -13.07 -44.10
C PRO A 144 47.71 -13.50 -45.34
N GLN A 145 47.55 -12.59 -46.31
CA GLN A 145 47.12 -12.95 -47.65
C GLN A 145 48.27 -13.66 -48.35
N GLY A 146 48.07 -14.94 -48.68
CA GLY A 146 49.01 -15.71 -49.49
C GLY A 146 48.40 -17.04 -49.92
N LEU A 147 47.75 -17.07 -51.08
CA LEU A 147 48.25 -17.67 -52.32
C LEU A 147 47.27 -17.36 -53.46
#